data_AF-A0A1A2DW03-F1
#
_entry.id   AF-A0A1A2DW03-F1
#
_cell.length_a   1.000
_cell.length_b   1.000
_cell.length_c   1.000
_cell.angle_alpha   90.00
_cell.angle_beta   90.00
_cell.angle_gamma   90.00
#
_symmetry.space_group_name_H-M   'P 1'
#
loop_
_entity.id
_entity.type
_entity.pdbx_description
1 polymer ?
#
loop_
_entity_poly.entity_id
_entity_poly.type
_entity_poly.pdbx_seq_one_letter_code
_entity_poly.pdbx_strand_id
1 'polypeptide(L)'
;MGSGTIRLGGLLGVACAGVVVPAYLVGSPETPNDADGLGAYFDSAATFLMLNGTLPLLHLLFGLLFVGVLVSTLRSAAGPTGAVYTAAIGGTVFFALTAAGLAAEVAVPAAIVRFDDLTVTSYSQPFLGLAVWLYHYSHIGSAALIFATAYIVWRTGVLPKWSAFLAVLGIPALLHTWIGLPGAYSVVVWIALTGLVMLAVPPVVRVESVVA
;
A
#
# COMPACT_ATOMS: atom_id res chain seq x y z
N MET A 1 -7.65 6.59 22.32
CA MET A 1 -8.18 7.06 21.02
C MET A 1 -9.62 6.59 20.89
N GLY A 2 -10.52 7.39 20.29
CA GLY A 2 -11.95 7.06 20.22
C GLY A 2 -12.26 5.93 19.23
N SER A 3 -13.29 5.13 19.51
CA SER A 3 -13.73 4.02 18.64
C SER A 3 -14.11 4.48 17.22
N GLY A 4 -14.73 5.65 17.08
CA GLY A 4 -15.11 6.21 15.78
C GLY A 4 -13.90 6.49 14.86
N THR A 5 -12.81 7.03 15.41
CA THR A 5 -11.58 7.28 14.64
C THR A 5 -10.97 5.97 14.14
N ILE A 6 -10.99 4.92 14.96
CA ILE A 6 -10.41 3.62 14.59
C ILE A 6 -11.24 2.95 13.48
N ARG A 7 -12.56 3.02 13.58
CA ARG A 7 -13.46 2.55 12.51
C ARG A 7 -13.28 3.33 11.21
N LEU A 8 -13.08 4.65 11.29
CA LEU A 8 -12.76 5.47 10.12
C LEU A 8 -11.44 5.03 9.48
N GLY A 9 -10.40 4.79 10.29
CA GLY A 9 -9.16 4.18 9.81
C GLY A 9 -9.40 2.84 9.12
N GLY A 10 -10.23 1.98 9.72
CA GLY A 10 -10.62 0.71 9.12
C GLY A 10 -11.29 0.85 7.75
N LEU A 11 -12.26 1.76 7.63
CA LEU A 11 -12.92 2.09 6.37
C LEU A 11 -11.94 2.58 5.31
N LEU A 12 -10.99 3.44 5.71
CA LEU A 12 -9.94 3.96 4.82
C LEU A 12 -8.99 2.84 4.35
N GLY A 13 -8.68 1.86 5.20
CA GLY A 13 -7.92 0.68 4.79
C GLY A 13 -8.67 -0.14 3.72
N VAL A 14 -9.97 -0.38 3.93
CA VAL A 14 -10.80 -1.09 2.94
C VAL A 14 -10.91 -0.29 1.64
N ALA A 15 -11.14 1.01 1.72
CA ALA A 15 -11.21 1.89 0.54
C ALA A 15 -9.88 1.92 -0.22
N CYS A 16 -8.75 2.05 0.49
CA CYS A 16 -7.39 1.98 -0.06
C CYS A 16 -7.18 0.69 -0.87
N ALA A 17 -7.55 -0.46 -0.32
CA ALA A 17 -7.44 -1.73 -1.00
C ALA A 17 -8.41 -1.86 -2.18
N GLY A 18 -9.64 -1.32 -2.07
CA GLY A 18 -10.63 -1.39 -3.14
C GLY A 18 -10.26 -0.56 -4.37
N VAL A 19 -9.74 0.66 -4.18
CA VAL A 19 -9.45 1.57 -5.31
C VAL A 19 -8.24 1.14 -6.15
N VAL A 20 -7.35 0.30 -5.63
CA VAL A 20 -6.18 -0.18 -6.39
C VAL A 20 -6.48 -1.43 -7.23
N VAL A 21 -7.58 -2.15 -6.95
CA VAL A 21 -7.96 -3.36 -7.71
C VAL A 21 -8.12 -3.08 -9.21
N PRO A 22 -8.82 -2.01 -9.66
CA PRO A 22 -8.91 -1.72 -11.08
C PRO A 22 -7.56 -1.45 -11.75
N ALA A 23 -6.62 -0.80 -11.05
CA ALA A 23 -5.28 -0.54 -11.58
C ALA A 23 -4.54 -1.87 -11.91
N TYR A 24 -4.65 -2.87 -11.03
CA TYR A 24 -4.08 -4.19 -11.27
C TYR A 24 -4.73 -4.99 -12.41
N LEU A 25 -5.94 -4.64 -12.83
CA LEU A 25 -6.64 -5.30 -13.94
C LEU A 25 -6.28 -4.71 -15.30
N VAL A 26 -5.69 -3.52 -15.33
CA VAL A 26 -5.34 -2.79 -16.57
C VAL A 26 -4.00 -3.23 -17.12
N GLY A 27 -3.13 -3.76 -16.26
CA GLY A 27 -1.82 -4.30 -16.64
C GLY A 27 -0.77 -4.05 -15.57
N SER A 28 0.38 -4.71 -15.72
CA SER A 28 1.57 -4.48 -14.90
C SER A 28 2.71 -3.99 -15.81
N PRO A 29 3.58 -3.08 -15.36
CA PRO A 29 4.80 -2.72 -16.09
C PRO A 29 5.77 -3.91 -16.26
N GLU A 30 5.54 -5.02 -15.53
CA GLU A 30 6.25 -6.30 -15.73
C GLU A 30 5.75 -7.11 -16.94
N THR A 31 4.68 -6.67 -17.62
CA THR A 31 4.04 -7.43 -18.71
C THR A 31 4.70 -7.22 -20.09
N PRO A 32 5.11 -6.00 -20.50
CA PRO A 32 5.75 -5.78 -21.79
C PRO A 32 7.19 -6.32 -21.80
N ASN A 33 7.48 -7.28 -22.70
CA ASN A 33 8.80 -7.90 -22.83
C ASN A 33 9.49 -7.59 -24.17
N ASP A 34 8.81 -6.88 -25.07
CA ASP A 34 9.28 -6.48 -26.40
C ASP A 34 8.65 -5.15 -26.84
N ALA A 35 9.08 -4.63 -27.99
CA ALA A 35 8.66 -3.32 -28.50
C ALA A 35 7.18 -3.31 -28.94
N ASP A 36 6.65 -4.43 -29.42
CA ASP A 36 5.26 -4.55 -29.87
C ASP A 36 4.29 -4.59 -28.67
N GLY A 37 4.67 -5.29 -27.58
CA GLY A 37 3.93 -5.31 -26.33
C GLY A 37 3.91 -3.97 -25.60
N LEU A 38 4.92 -3.12 -25.82
CA LEU A 38 4.98 -1.75 -25.31
C LEU A 38 3.95 -0.83 -26.00
N GLY A 39 3.78 -0.96 -27.32
CA GLY A 39 2.76 -0.23 -28.07
C GLY A 39 1.35 -0.56 -27.60
N ALA A 40 1.04 -1.86 -27.48
CA ALA A 40 -0.25 -2.35 -26.98
C ALA A 40 -0.54 -1.93 -25.53
N TYR A 41 0.50 -1.76 -24.68
CA TYR A 41 0.35 -1.27 -23.31
C TYR A 41 -0.19 0.18 -23.26
N PHE A 42 0.19 1.02 -24.23
CA PHE A 42 -0.18 2.43 -24.29
C PHE A 42 -1.32 2.75 -25.27
N ASP A 43 -1.84 1.76 -26.01
CA ASP A 43 -2.90 1.93 -27.02
C ASP A 43 -4.20 2.56 -26.48
N SER A 44 -4.40 2.58 -25.15
CA SER A 44 -5.50 3.32 -24.50
C SER A 44 -5.00 4.33 -23.44
N ALA A 45 -4.06 5.20 -23.83
CA ALA A 45 -3.40 6.17 -22.95
C ALA A 45 -4.33 6.94 -21.99
N ALA A 46 -5.56 7.32 -22.40
CA ALA A 46 -6.52 8.02 -21.54
C ALA A 46 -7.13 7.12 -20.45
N THR A 47 -7.53 5.89 -20.79
CA THR A 47 -8.03 4.89 -19.84
C THR A 47 -6.92 4.44 -18.90
N PHE A 48 -5.70 4.28 -19.43
CA PHE A 48 -4.49 4.01 -18.68
C PHE A 48 -4.18 5.13 -17.68
N LEU A 49 -4.23 6.40 -18.09
CA LEU A 49 -3.98 7.55 -17.22
C LEU A 49 -5.05 7.70 -16.12
N MET A 50 -6.32 7.38 -16.41
CA MET A 50 -7.36 7.40 -15.38
C MET A 50 -7.16 6.27 -14.37
N LEU A 51 -6.91 5.05 -14.84
CA LEU A 51 -6.83 3.85 -14.00
C LEU A 51 -5.48 3.71 -13.27
N ASN A 52 -4.38 4.23 -13.83
CA ASN A 52 -3.03 4.23 -13.23
C ASN A 52 -2.55 5.60 -12.74
N GLY A 53 -3.25 6.69 -13.04
CA GLY A 53 -2.95 8.02 -12.50
C GLY A 53 -3.91 8.46 -11.40
N THR A 54 -5.23 8.40 -11.63
CA THR A 54 -6.21 8.98 -10.68
C THR A 54 -6.57 8.03 -9.53
N LEU A 55 -6.83 6.75 -9.83
CA LEU A 55 -7.13 5.77 -8.78
C LEU A 55 -5.96 5.53 -7.82
N PRO A 56 -4.69 5.50 -8.28
CA PRO A 56 -3.57 5.33 -7.37
C PRO A 56 -3.35 6.54 -6.45
N LEU A 57 -3.71 7.77 -6.86
CA LEU A 57 -3.72 8.91 -5.92
C LEU A 57 -4.68 8.69 -4.76
N LEU A 58 -5.87 8.13 -5.02
CA LEU A 58 -6.81 7.76 -3.96
C LEU A 58 -6.26 6.62 -3.09
N HIS A 59 -5.62 5.61 -3.70
CA HIS A 59 -4.95 4.54 -2.97
C HIS A 59 -3.92 5.09 -1.98
N LEU A 60 -3.05 5.99 -2.44
CA LEU A 60 -2.01 6.63 -1.62
C LEU A 60 -2.65 7.46 -0.49
N LEU A 61 -3.65 8.28 -0.79
CA LEU A 61 -4.32 9.11 0.22
C LEU A 61 -4.99 8.26 1.30
N PHE A 62 -5.84 7.31 0.91
CA PHE A 62 -6.54 6.44 1.86
C PHE A 62 -5.56 5.57 2.65
N GLY A 63 -4.51 5.08 2.00
CA GLY A 63 -3.44 4.31 2.61
C GLY A 63 -2.67 5.08 3.68
N LEU A 64 -2.26 6.32 3.39
CA LEU A 64 -1.59 7.18 4.37
C LEU A 64 -2.47 7.47 5.59
N LEU A 65 -3.75 7.77 5.37
CA LEU A 65 -4.70 8.02 6.46
C LEU A 65 -4.94 6.74 7.28
N PHE A 66 -5.08 5.59 6.63
CA PHE A 66 -5.16 4.28 7.30
C PHE A 66 -3.94 4.01 8.18
N VAL A 67 -2.72 4.18 7.64
CA VAL A 67 -1.47 3.98 8.41
C VAL A 67 -1.38 4.95 9.58
N GLY A 68 -1.76 6.22 9.40
CA GLY A 68 -1.78 7.19 10.48
C GLY A 68 -2.67 6.75 11.65
N VAL A 69 -3.89 6.29 11.35
CA VAL A 69 -4.81 5.77 12.37
C VAL A 69 -4.30 4.46 12.98
N LEU A 70 -3.78 3.54 12.16
CA LEU A 70 -3.23 2.27 12.64
C LEU A 70 -2.06 2.52 13.60
N VAL A 71 -1.06 3.30 13.21
CA VAL A 71 0.10 3.65 14.04
C VAL A 71 -0.33 4.34 15.33
N SER A 72 -1.29 5.27 15.26
CA SER A 72 -1.82 5.92 16.47
C SER A 72 -2.51 4.91 17.40
N THR A 73 -3.24 3.95 16.84
CA THR A 73 -3.86 2.84 17.60
C THR A 73 -2.80 2.00 18.29
N LEU A 74 -1.77 1.57 17.56
CA LEU A 74 -0.66 0.78 18.07
C LEU A 74 0.10 1.53 19.18
N ARG A 75 0.41 2.82 18.95
CA ARG A 75 1.06 3.70 19.93
C ARG A 75 0.23 3.86 21.20
N SER A 76 -1.09 3.97 21.07
CA SER A 76 -1.98 4.14 22.22
C SER A 76 -1.97 2.94 23.18
N ALA A 77 -1.61 1.75 22.68
CA ALA A 77 -1.55 0.53 23.48
C ALA A 77 -0.13 0.13 23.90
N ALA A 78 0.87 0.38 23.06
CA ALA A 78 2.26 -0.02 23.31
C ALA A 78 3.14 1.11 23.85
N GLY A 79 2.69 2.37 23.77
CA GLY A 79 3.55 3.54 24.00
C GLY A 79 4.54 3.79 22.85
N PRO A 80 5.47 4.75 23.03
CA PRO A 80 6.45 5.15 22.00
C PRO A 80 7.62 4.15 21.89
N THR A 81 7.33 2.92 21.44
CA THR A 81 8.31 1.84 21.33
C THR A 81 8.95 1.75 19.95
N GLY A 82 10.10 1.07 19.85
CA GLY A 82 10.78 0.80 18.57
C GLY A 82 9.85 0.17 17.53
N ALA A 83 9.00 -0.79 17.93
CA ALA A 83 8.05 -1.42 17.02
C ALA A 83 7.02 -0.43 16.44
N VAL A 84 6.55 0.55 17.23
CA VAL A 84 5.64 1.58 16.73
C VAL A 84 6.33 2.46 15.69
N TYR A 85 7.59 2.83 15.94
CA TYR A 85 8.38 3.60 14.98
C TYR A 85 8.71 2.79 13.71
N THR A 86 9.04 1.49 13.85
CA THR A 86 9.21 0.59 12.70
C THR A 86 7.95 0.50 11.85
N ALA A 87 6.76 0.40 12.48
CA ALA A 87 5.50 0.40 11.75
C ALA A 87 5.28 1.70 10.99
N ALA A 88 5.51 2.85 11.63
CA ALA A 88 5.35 4.17 11.01
C ALA A 88 6.32 4.38 9.83
N ILE A 89 7.60 4.07 10.03
CA ILE A 89 8.64 4.18 9.00
C ILE A 89 8.35 3.22 7.86
N GLY A 90 7.99 1.97 8.16
CA GLY A 90 7.65 0.97 7.15
C GLY A 90 6.49 1.40 6.26
N GLY A 91 5.40 1.89 6.87
CA GLY A 91 4.26 2.43 6.11
C GLY A 91 4.63 3.64 5.26
N THR A 92 5.48 4.53 5.79
CA THR A 92 5.96 5.72 5.05
C THR A 92 6.80 5.32 3.84
N VAL A 93 7.77 4.42 4.03
CA VAL A 93 8.64 3.89 2.97
C VAL A 93 7.81 3.21 1.89
N PHE A 94 6.83 2.39 2.27
CA PHE A 94 5.93 1.73 1.33
C PHE A 94 5.21 2.76 0.46
N PHE A 95 4.40 3.65 1.04
CA PHE A 95 3.59 4.58 0.26
C PHE A 95 4.44 5.60 -0.52
N ALA A 96 5.57 6.06 0.01
CA ALA A 96 6.44 7.00 -0.71
C ALA A 96 7.07 6.36 -1.96
N LEU A 97 7.57 5.12 -1.85
CA LEU A 97 8.17 4.43 -2.98
C LEU A 97 7.13 3.94 -3.98
N THR A 98 5.95 3.50 -3.50
CA THR A 98 4.81 3.20 -4.38
C THR A 98 4.39 4.45 -5.16
N ALA A 99 4.29 5.62 -4.51
CA ALA A 99 3.97 6.87 -5.18
C ALA A 99 5.02 7.25 -6.24
N ALA A 100 6.30 7.09 -5.92
CA ALA A 100 7.39 7.35 -6.86
C ALA A 100 7.36 6.38 -8.06
N GLY A 101 7.08 5.10 -7.82
CA GLY A 101 6.94 4.09 -8.87
C GLY A 101 5.77 4.41 -9.82
N LEU A 102 4.61 4.75 -9.25
CA LEU A 102 3.43 5.17 -10.01
C LEU A 102 3.73 6.42 -10.85
N ALA A 103 4.41 7.41 -10.27
CA ALA A 103 4.81 8.61 -10.99
C ALA A 103 5.75 8.31 -12.17
N ALA A 104 6.72 7.40 -11.99
CA ALA A 104 7.61 6.96 -13.06
C ALA A 104 6.83 6.23 -14.17
N GLU A 105 5.88 5.37 -13.82
CA GLU A 105 5.07 4.60 -14.76
C GLU A 105 4.14 5.48 -15.61
N VAL A 106 3.52 6.50 -15.00
CA VAL A 106 2.58 7.40 -15.71
C VAL A 106 3.26 8.55 -16.44
N ALA A 107 4.57 8.79 -16.23
CA ALA A 107 5.27 9.94 -16.80
C ALA A 107 5.20 9.98 -18.33
N VAL A 108 5.42 8.84 -18.99
CA VAL A 108 5.43 8.72 -20.45
C VAL A 108 4.04 8.84 -21.07
N PRO A 109 3.01 8.09 -20.63
CA PRO A 109 1.66 8.29 -21.17
C PRO A 109 1.11 9.69 -20.86
N ALA A 110 1.45 10.29 -19.73
CA ALA A 110 1.09 11.68 -19.43
C ALA A 110 1.75 12.66 -20.42
N ALA A 111 3.02 12.45 -20.78
CA ALA A 111 3.71 13.26 -21.78
C ALA A 111 3.07 13.13 -23.17
N ILE A 112 2.74 11.91 -23.60
CA ILE A 112 2.05 11.66 -24.87
C ILE A 112 0.71 12.39 -24.91
N VAL A 113 -0.14 12.22 -23.88
CA VAL A 113 -1.47 12.87 -23.81
C VAL A 113 -1.35 14.40 -23.77
N ARG A 114 -0.31 14.93 -23.11
CA ARG A 114 -0.13 16.37 -22.93
C ARG A 114 0.44 17.07 -24.17
N PHE A 115 1.35 16.41 -24.88
CA PHE A 115 2.16 17.04 -25.94
C PHE A 115 1.92 16.46 -27.33
N ASP A 116 1.10 15.40 -27.46
CA ASP A 116 0.82 14.69 -28.71
C ASP A 116 2.09 14.19 -29.42
N ASP A 117 3.11 13.84 -28.63
CA ASP A 117 4.43 13.43 -29.13
C ASP A 117 4.68 11.94 -28.84
N LEU A 118 4.47 11.12 -29.86
CA LEU A 118 4.70 9.68 -29.79
C LEU A 118 6.19 9.30 -29.78
N THR A 119 7.10 10.21 -30.11
CA THR A 119 8.55 9.93 -30.10
C THR A 119 9.09 9.73 -28.67
N VAL A 120 8.36 10.21 -27.66
CA VAL A 120 8.69 10.06 -26.23
C VAL A 120 8.62 8.59 -25.78
N THR A 121 7.89 7.74 -26.48
CA THR A 121 7.82 6.28 -26.21
C THR A 121 9.19 5.60 -26.23
N SER A 122 10.15 6.14 -26.97
CA SER A 122 11.55 5.70 -27.02
C SER A 122 12.24 5.72 -25.64
N TYR A 123 11.75 6.54 -24.71
CA TYR A 123 12.28 6.69 -23.35
C TYR A 123 11.50 5.90 -22.30
N SER A 124 10.49 5.10 -22.69
CA SER A 124 9.64 4.37 -21.73
C SER A 124 10.36 3.29 -20.94
N GLN A 125 11.29 2.56 -21.57
CA GLN A 125 12.02 1.45 -20.95
C GLN A 125 12.70 1.83 -19.63
N PRO A 126 13.52 2.90 -19.53
CA PRO A 126 14.14 3.29 -18.26
C PRO A 126 13.13 3.72 -17.19
N PHE A 127 12.00 4.34 -17.56
CA PHE A 127 10.96 4.74 -16.61
C PHE A 127 10.19 3.52 -16.06
N LEU A 128 9.85 2.56 -16.92
CA LEU A 128 9.20 1.31 -16.49
C LEU A 128 10.14 0.47 -15.62
N GLY A 129 11.42 0.36 -15.99
CA GLY A 129 12.44 -0.29 -15.17
C GLY A 129 12.59 0.37 -13.79
N LEU A 130 12.63 1.70 -13.74
CA LEU A 130 12.66 2.46 -12.48
C LEU A 130 11.40 2.20 -11.64
N ALA A 131 10.22 2.21 -12.25
CA ALA A 131 8.96 1.94 -11.55
C ALA A 131 8.96 0.57 -10.87
N VAL A 132 9.38 -0.48 -11.59
CA VAL A 132 9.51 -1.85 -11.06
C VAL A 132 10.42 -1.89 -9.84
N TRP A 133 11.61 -1.28 -9.92
CA TRP A 133 12.53 -1.25 -8.77
C TRP A 133 11.99 -0.47 -7.58
N LEU A 134 11.28 0.64 -7.82
CA LEU A 134 10.63 1.41 -6.75
C LEU A 134 9.54 0.58 -6.06
N TYR A 135 8.75 -0.18 -6.82
CA TYR A 135 7.78 -1.12 -6.24
C TYR A 135 8.45 -2.22 -5.42
N HIS A 136 9.55 -2.79 -5.90
CA HIS A 136 10.34 -3.75 -5.12
C HIS A 136 10.86 -3.16 -3.81
N TYR A 137 11.48 -1.99 -3.84
CA TYR A 137 11.95 -1.33 -2.61
C TYR A 137 10.79 -0.96 -1.66
N SER A 138 9.61 -0.62 -2.18
CA SER A 138 8.43 -0.34 -1.36
C SER A 138 8.05 -1.54 -0.47
N HIS A 139 8.27 -2.76 -0.95
CA HIS A 139 7.91 -3.97 -0.23
C HIS A 139 8.68 -4.18 1.07
N ILE A 140 9.91 -3.68 1.15
CA ILE A 140 10.70 -3.67 2.40
C ILE A 140 9.93 -2.87 3.47
N GLY A 141 9.37 -1.71 3.09
CA GLY A 141 8.54 -0.90 3.96
C GLY A 141 7.26 -1.63 4.39
N SER A 142 6.57 -2.29 3.45
CA SER A 142 5.35 -3.03 3.75
C SER A 142 5.60 -4.20 4.72
N ALA A 143 6.70 -4.95 4.56
CA ALA A 143 7.05 -6.03 5.46
C ALA A 143 7.34 -5.51 6.87
N ALA A 144 8.10 -4.41 6.99
CA ALA A 144 8.37 -3.77 8.27
C ALA A 144 7.07 -3.32 8.98
N LEU A 145 6.14 -2.71 8.23
CA LEU A 145 4.82 -2.33 8.73
C LEU A 145 4.03 -3.54 9.25
N ILE A 146 3.94 -4.60 8.44
CA ILE A 146 3.16 -5.79 8.73
C ILE A 146 3.67 -6.51 9.98
N PHE A 147 4.98 -6.80 10.04
CA PHE A 147 5.55 -7.55 11.16
C PHE A 147 5.56 -6.74 12.46
N ALA A 148 5.85 -5.45 12.40
CA ALA A 148 5.80 -4.59 13.59
C ALA A 148 4.38 -4.46 14.14
N THR A 149 3.39 -4.31 13.26
CA THR A 149 1.97 -4.31 13.63
C THR A 149 1.59 -5.62 14.32
N ALA A 150 1.94 -6.76 13.72
CA ALA A 150 1.62 -8.07 14.27
C ALA A 150 2.26 -8.32 15.64
N TYR A 151 3.53 -7.93 15.81
CA TYR A 151 4.22 -8.00 17.09
C TYR A 151 3.49 -7.22 18.19
N ILE A 152 3.08 -5.97 17.90
CA ILE A 152 2.35 -5.13 18.85
C ILE A 152 0.98 -5.72 19.16
N VAL A 153 0.23 -6.15 18.14
CA VAL A 153 -1.09 -6.79 18.32
C VAL A 153 -0.99 -8.03 19.20
N TRP A 154 -0.02 -8.90 18.94
CA TRP A 154 0.21 -10.11 19.71
C TRP A 154 0.51 -9.81 21.19
N ARG A 155 1.41 -8.85 21.44
CA ARG A 155 1.82 -8.46 22.79
C ARG A 155 0.67 -7.77 23.53
N THR A 156 0.09 -6.73 22.93
CA THR A 156 -0.79 -5.80 23.65
C THR A 156 -2.26 -6.23 23.64
N GLY A 157 -2.68 -6.98 22.62
CA GLY A 157 -4.10 -7.28 22.39
C GLY A 157 -4.92 -6.05 21.99
N VAL A 158 -4.29 -5.00 21.44
CA VAL A 158 -4.99 -3.78 20.99
C VAL A 158 -6.03 -4.07 19.90
N LEU A 159 -5.74 -5.07 19.06
CA LEU A 159 -6.68 -5.73 18.15
C LEU A 159 -6.80 -7.21 18.58
N PRO A 160 -7.80 -7.95 18.08
CA PRO A 160 -7.90 -9.39 18.34
C PRO A 160 -6.58 -10.10 18.04
N LYS A 161 -6.06 -10.87 19.00
CA LYS A 161 -4.72 -11.48 18.86
C LYS A 161 -4.59 -12.38 17.63
N TRP A 162 -5.69 -12.99 17.17
CA TRP A 162 -5.69 -13.78 15.94
C TRP A 162 -5.36 -12.93 14.70
N SER A 163 -5.63 -11.62 14.69
CA SER A 163 -5.27 -10.75 13.57
C SER A 163 -3.76 -10.57 13.43
N ALA A 164 -2.96 -10.92 14.44
CA ALA A 164 -1.51 -11.00 14.31
C ALA A 164 -1.08 -12.07 13.29
N PHE A 165 -1.89 -13.12 13.05
CA PHE A 165 -1.60 -14.12 12.03
C PHE A 165 -1.64 -13.57 10.60
N LEU A 166 -2.25 -12.39 10.38
CA LEU A 166 -2.16 -11.68 9.11
C LEU A 166 -0.70 -11.34 8.73
N ALA A 167 0.24 -11.40 9.68
CA ALA A 167 1.67 -11.28 9.42
C ALA A 167 2.22 -12.23 8.35
N VAL A 168 1.55 -13.37 8.11
CA VAL A 168 1.92 -14.30 7.05
C VAL A 168 1.95 -13.62 5.68
N LEU A 169 1.12 -12.59 5.46
CA LEU A 169 1.09 -11.79 4.23
C LEU A 169 2.31 -10.88 4.06
N GLY A 170 3.10 -10.68 5.13
CA GLY A 170 4.41 -10.03 5.06
C GLY A 170 5.50 -10.92 4.48
N ILE A 171 5.32 -12.24 4.42
CA ILE A 171 6.29 -13.16 3.82
C ILE A 171 6.34 -12.96 2.30
N PRO A 172 5.22 -12.99 1.54
CA PRO A 172 5.25 -12.68 0.11
C PRO A 172 5.84 -11.29 -0.19
N ALA A 173 5.62 -10.30 0.68
CA ALA A 173 6.24 -8.99 0.55
C ALA A 173 7.77 -9.05 0.68
N LEU A 174 8.35 -9.94 1.49
CA LEU A 174 9.81 -10.16 1.50
C LEU A 174 10.31 -10.93 0.29
N LEU A 175 9.48 -11.83 -0.26
CA LEU A 175 9.81 -12.66 -1.43
C LEU A 175 9.48 -11.97 -2.77
N HIS A 176 9.16 -10.67 -2.76
CA HIS A 176 8.61 -9.94 -3.91
C HIS A 176 9.50 -10.01 -5.17
N THR A 177 10.82 -10.12 -5.03
CA THR A 177 11.74 -10.27 -6.17
C THR A 177 11.66 -11.63 -6.86
N TRP A 178 11.13 -12.65 -6.18
CA TRP A 178 11.03 -14.02 -6.71
C TRP A 178 9.62 -14.37 -7.18
N ILE A 179 8.60 -13.76 -6.59
CA ILE A 179 7.20 -14.06 -6.94
C ILE A 179 6.54 -12.96 -7.76
N GLY A 180 7.07 -11.73 -7.78
CA GLY A 180 6.52 -10.60 -8.54
C GLY A 180 5.21 -10.06 -7.94
N LEU A 181 4.21 -9.84 -8.81
CA LEU A 181 2.85 -9.37 -8.51
C LEU A 181 2.13 -9.96 -7.26
N PRO A 182 2.25 -11.26 -6.92
CA PRO A 182 1.70 -11.80 -5.67
C PRO A 182 2.20 -11.11 -4.40
N GLY A 183 3.40 -10.52 -4.41
CA GLY A 183 3.89 -9.69 -3.31
C GLY A 183 3.08 -8.39 -3.15
N ALA A 184 2.67 -7.76 -4.26
CA ALA A 184 1.77 -6.61 -4.25
C ALA A 184 0.38 -6.97 -3.72
N TYR A 185 -0.19 -8.09 -4.19
CA TYR A 185 -1.50 -8.55 -3.72
C TYR A 185 -1.51 -8.87 -2.22
N SER A 186 -0.44 -9.43 -1.67
CA SER A 186 -0.41 -9.78 -0.24
C SER A 186 -0.52 -8.53 0.65
N VAL A 187 0.14 -7.43 0.28
CA VAL A 187 0.09 -6.17 1.02
C VAL A 187 -1.30 -5.56 0.94
N VAL A 188 -1.92 -5.56 -0.24
CA VAL A 188 -3.28 -5.02 -0.44
C VAL A 188 -4.32 -5.84 0.33
N VAL A 189 -4.21 -7.16 0.29
CA VAL A 189 -5.05 -8.05 1.10
C VAL A 189 -4.83 -7.78 2.59
N TRP A 190 -3.59 -7.57 3.02
CA TRP A 190 -3.30 -7.25 4.42
C TRP A 190 -3.93 -5.93 4.87
N ILE A 191 -3.86 -4.88 4.03
CA ILE A 191 -4.50 -3.59 4.29
C ILE A 191 -6.02 -3.76 4.41
N ALA A 192 -6.64 -4.51 3.48
CA ALA A 192 -8.07 -4.78 3.50
C ALA A 192 -8.50 -5.52 4.77
N LEU A 193 -7.83 -6.63 5.10
CA LEU A 193 -8.16 -7.46 6.26
C LEU A 193 -7.93 -6.72 7.57
N THR A 194 -6.83 -5.98 7.69
CA THR A 194 -6.56 -5.14 8.88
C THR A 194 -7.60 -4.03 9.00
N GLY A 195 -7.98 -3.40 7.88
CA GLY A 195 -9.04 -2.42 7.84
C GLY A 195 -10.39 -2.97 8.31
N LEU A 196 -10.76 -4.17 7.84
CA LEU A 196 -11.96 -4.88 8.28
C LEU A 196 -11.92 -5.20 9.78
N VAL A 197 -10.77 -5.63 10.31
CA VAL A 197 -10.60 -5.88 11.75
C VAL A 197 -10.84 -4.61 12.56
N MET A 198 -10.25 -3.48 12.15
CA MET A 198 -10.44 -2.18 12.80
C MET A 198 -11.89 -1.66 12.71
N LEU A 199 -12.60 -2.00 11.63
CA LEU A 199 -13.99 -1.62 11.42
C LEU A 199 -14.97 -2.46 12.25
N ALA A 200 -14.79 -3.79 12.22
CA ALA A 200 -15.72 -4.75 12.79
C ALA A 200 -15.53 -4.96 14.29
N VAL A 201 -14.29 -4.83 14.79
CA VAL A 201 -13.99 -5.15 16.19
C VAL A 201 -13.60 -3.90 16.96
N PRO A 202 -14.33 -3.54 18.04
CA PRO A 202 -13.92 -2.44 18.88
C PRO A 202 -12.55 -2.79 19.50
N PRO A 203 -11.53 -1.93 19.31
CA PRO A 203 -10.21 -2.12 19.91
C PRO A 203 -10.34 -2.11 21.42
N VAL A 204 -9.61 -3.01 22.09
CA VAL A 204 -9.65 -3.13 23.55
C VAL A 204 -8.87 -1.97 24.16
N VAL A 205 -9.53 -0.82 24.30
CA VAL A 205 -8.98 0.31 25.04
C VAL A 205 -9.13 -0.03 26.51
N ARG A 206 -8.02 -0.42 27.17
CA ARG A 206 -7.98 -0.51 28.62
C ARG A 206 -8.08 0.93 29.15
N VAL A 207 -9.28 1.31 29.58
CA VAL A 207 -9.47 2.53 30.38
C VAL A 207 -8.89 2.20 31.74
N GLU A 208 -7.76 2.81 32.10
CA GLU A 208 -7.36 2.87 33.50
C GLU A 208 -8.44 3.67 34.22
N SER A 209 -9.31 2.97 34.96
CA SER A 209 -10.19 3.61 35.92
C SER A 209 -9.31 4.24 36.99
N VAL A 210 -9.13 5.56 36.94
CA VAL A 210 -8.63 6.31 38.07
C VAL A 210 -9.69 6.15 39.17
N VAL A 211 -9.42 5.23 40.10
CA VAL A 211 -10.16 5.14 41.35
C VAL A 211 -9.85 6.41 42.12
N ALA A 212 -10.86 7.24 42.28
CA ALA A 212 -10.85 8.41 43.16
C ALA A 212 -10.88 7.98 44.63
#